data_AF-A0A1F6C6C0-F1
#
_entry.id   AF-A0A1F6C6C0-F1
#
_cell.length_a   1.000
_cell.length_b   1.000
_cell.length_c   1.000
_cell.angle_alpha   90.00
_cell.angle_beta   90.00
_cell.angle_gamma   90.00
#
_symmetry.space_group_name_H-M   'P 1'
#
loop_
_entity.id
_entity.type
_entity.pdbx_description
1 polymer ?
#
loop_
_entity_poly.entity_id
_entity_poly.type
_entity_poly.pdbx_seq_one_letter_code
_entity_poly.pdbx_strand_id
1 'polypeptide(L)' 'MSQDNLVKLKSSASGHVVWTRKNKKKFSNVKLALKKYDPNVRKRVIYKESKK' A
#
# COMPACT_ATOMS: atom_id res chain seq x y z
N MET A 1 -12.66 3.54 -15.17
CA MET A 1 -11.39 3.06 -15.78
C MET A 1 -10.70 2.04 -14.87
N SER A 2 -10.00 1.04 -15.43
CA SER A 2 -9.38 -0.07 -14.66
C SER A 2 -8.39 0.38 -13.57
N GLN A 3 -7.81 1.58 -13.72
CA GLN A 3 -6.79 2.12 -12.80
C GLN A 3 -7.35 3.08 -11.73
N ASP A 4 -8.64 3.41 -11.74
CA ASP A 4 -9.19 4.41 -10.82
C ASP A 4 -9.04 3.99 -9.37
N ASN A 5 -9.11 2.69 -9.09
CA ASN A 5 -9.03 2.16 -7.73
C ASN A 5 -7.59 1.75 -7.34
N LEU A 6 -6.60 1.99 -8.19
CA LEU A 6 -5.22 1.59 -7.95
C LEU A 6 -4.55 2.51 -6.92
N VAL A 7 -3.83 1.92 -5.98
CA VAL A 7 -3.20 2.59 -4.84
C VAL A 7 -1.78 2.07 -4.66
N LYS A 8 -0.87 2.99 -4.29
CA LYS A 8 0.53 2.71 -4.01
C LYS A 8 0.72 2.48 -2.52
N LEU A 9 1.26 1.32 -2.13
CA LEU A 9 1.64 1.01 -0.75
C LEU A 9 3.17 1.00 -0.66
N LYS A 10 3.75 1.85 0.21
CA LYS A 10 5.19 1.94 0.43
C LYS A 10 5.57 1.27 1.75
N SER A 11 6.65 0.51 1.75
CA SER A 11 7.22 -0.07 2.97
C SER A 11 7.71 1.04 3.91
N SER A 12 7.58 0.82 5.22
CA SER A 12 8.14 1.73 6.22
C SER A 12 9.65 1.53 6.43
N ALA A 13 10.22 0.39 6.02
CA ALA A 13 11.63 0.08 6.25
C ALA A 13 12.49 0.14 4.97
N SER A 14 11.89 0.08 3.79
CA SER A 14 12.62 0.13 2.53
C SER A 14 11.90 0.96 1.46
N GLY A 15 12.57 1.17 0.32
CA GLY A 15 11.98 1.75 -0.88
C GLY A 15 11.00 0.82 -1.62
N HIS A 16 10.72 -0.39 -1.11
CA HIS A 16 9.83 -1.34 -1.78
C HIS A 16 8.38 -0.83 -1.83
N VAL A 17 7.78 -0.94 -3.01
CA VAL A 17 6.42 -0.49 -3.28
C VAL A 17 5.60 -1.63 -3.85
N VAL A 18 4.39 -1.78 -3.33
CA VAL A 18 3.39 -2.71 -3.85
C VAL A 18 2.19 -1.91 -4.35
N TRP A 19 1.69 -2.29 -5.52
CA TRP A 19 0.45 -1.74 -6.06
C TRP A 19 -0.72 -2.63 -5.67
N THR A 20 -1.78 -2.03 -5.14
CA THR A 20 -3.00 -2.74 -4.80
C THR A 20 -4.22 -1.96 -5.23
N ARG A 21 -5.40 -2.57 -5.12
CA ARG A 21 -6.68 -1.91 -5.40
C ARG A 21 -7.38 -1.63 -4.07
N LYS A 22 -7.94 -0.42 -3.90
CA LYS A 22 -8.84 -0.11 -2.77
C LYS A 22 -10.24 0.21 -3.25
N ASN A 23 -11.24 -0.20 -2.48
CA ASN A 23 -12.60 0.22 -2.71
C ASN A 23 -12.79 1.65 -2.17
N LYS A 24 -12.74 2.64 -3.07
CA LYS A 24 -12.86 4.06 -2.73
C LYS A 24 -14.19 4.44 -2.05
N LYS A 25 -15.28 3.70 -2.29
CA LYS A 25 -16.59 3.99 -1.69
C LYS A 25 -16.63 3.66 -0.20
N LYS A 26 -16.05 2.52 0.19
CA LYS A 26 -16.02 2.07 1.60
C LYS A 26 -14.83 2.64 2.39
N PHE A 27 -13.71 2.91 1.71
CA PHE A 27 -12.46 3.33 2.34
C PHE A 27 -11.99 4.70 1.84
N SER A 28 -12.93 5.64 1.67
CA SER A 28 -12.62 7.03 1.27
C SER A 28 -11.81 7.77 2.34
N ASN A 29 -12.14 7.55 3.62
CA ASN A 29 -11.64 8.37 4.72
C ASN A 29 -10.43 7.78 5.46
N VAL A 30 -10.00 6.57 5.09
CA VAL A 30 -8.94 5.84 5.82
C VAL A 30 -7.77 5.55 4.89
N LYS A 31 -6.56 5.87 5.35
CA LYS A 31 -5.31 5.46 4.70
C LYS A 31 -5.01 4.01 5.07
N LEU A 32 -4.73 3.18 4.07
CA LEU A 32 -4.41 1.78 4.30
C LEU A 32 -3.04 1.63 4.98
N ALA A 33 -3.01 0.86 6.07
CA ALA A 33 -1.79 0.40 6.73
C ALA A 33 -1.86 -1.11 6.90
N LEU A 34 -1.03 -1.85 6.15
CA LEU A 34 -1.06 -3.32 6.11
C LEU A 34 0.32 -3.88 6.45
N LYS A 35 0.39 -4.90 7.31
CA LYS A 35 1.63 -5.67 7.48
C LYS A 35 1.84 -6.58 6.28
N LYS A 36 2.90 -6.35 5.51
CA LYS A 36 3.29 -7.17 4.35
C LYS A 36 4.77 -7.53 4.45
N TYR A 37 5.16 -8.58 3.76
CA TYR A 37 6.55 -8.98 3.67
C TYR A 37 7.32 -8.01 2.78
N ASP A 38 8.44 -7.51 3.28
CA ASP A 38 9.39 -6.71 2.53
C ASP A 38 10.54 -7.60 2.06
N PRO A 39 10.74 -7.79 0.74
CA PRO A 39 11.81 -8.65 0.23
C PRO A 39 13.21 -8.08 0.48
N ASN A 40 13.35 -6.75 0.63
CA ASN A 40 14.66 -6.11 0.83
C ASN A 40 15.17 -6.33 2.26
N VAL A 41 14.30 -6.19 3.24
CA VAL A 41 14.63 -6.37 4.67
C VAL A 41 14.39 -7.80 5.15
N ARG A 42 13.71 -8.62 4.32
CA ARG A 42 13.30 -10.00 4.60
C ARG A 42 12.47 -10.16 5.88
N LYS A 43 11.65 -9.16 6.19
CA LYS A 43 10.81 -9.11 7.39
C LYS A 43 9.41 -8.61 7.03
N ARG A 44 8.41 -8.94 7.86
CA ARG A 44 7.08 -8.34 7.73
C ARG A 44 7.07 -6.96 8.36
N VAL A 45 6.83 -5.96 7.53
CA VAL A 45 6.83 -4.54 7.90
C VAL A 45 5.48 -3.93 7.56
N ILE A 46 5.17 -2.81 8.21
CA ILE A 46 3.98 -2.02 7.89
C ILE A 46 4.20 -1.29 6.57
N TYR A 47 3.29 -1.51 5.63
CA TYR A 47 3.17 -0.77 4.38
C TYR A 47 2.07 0.28 4.55
N LYS A 48 2.39 1.52 4.19
CA LYS A 48 1.47 2.66 4.28
C LYS A 48 1.09 3.15 2.89
N GLU A 49 -0.14 3.62 2.76
CA GLU A 49 -0.62 4.26 1.54
C GLU A 49 0.17 5.54 1.23
N SER A 50 0.73 5.59 0.03
CA SER A 50 1.45 6.73 -0.53
C SER A 50 0.61 7.34 -1.65
N LYS A 51 0.74 8.66 -1.84
CA LYS A 51 0.19 9.33 -3.03
C LYS A 51 0.80 8.70 -4.29
N LYS A 52 -0.04 8.51 -5.31
CA LYS A 52 0.39 8.11 -6.66
C LYS A 52 1.27 9.20 -7.24
#